data_AF-A0A3N4ME98-F1
#
_entry.id   AF-A0A3N4ME98-F1
#
_cell.length_a   1.000
_cell.length_b   1.000
_cell.length_c   1.000
_cell.angle_alpha   90.00
_cell.angle_beta   90.00
_cell.angle_gamma   90.00
#
_symmetry.space_group_name_H-M   'P 1'
#
loop_
_entity.id
_entity.type
_entity.pdbx_description
1 polymer ?
#
loop_
_entity_poly.entity_id
_entity_poly.type
_entity_poly.pdbx_seq_one_letter_code
_entity_poly.pdbx_strand_id
1 'polypeptide(L)'
;MVVEYLVEQYSDDLIVYRNGVEYIRVKRKFNWGGWLLASYFYKGKEILNTRRRVTIGLSLRIDNQDLPEHIELVRSKKGKYSLHIADKVLSIKRAFLKNPCYTFLSNDEVKGYVNTATFSMKLPYTFNVFFQAEEDINFYLLLFFLMDQAPVDI
;
A
#
# COMPACT_ATOMS: atom_id res chain seq x y z
N MET A 1 -10.08 -14.86 -12.77
CA MET A 1 -11.13 -14.26 -11.91
C MET A 1 -10.60 -12.92 -11.41
N VAL A 2 -11.39 -11.85 -11.45
CA VAL A 2 -10.96 -10.56 -10.90
C VAL A 2 -11.26 -10.55 -9.41
N VAL A 3 -10.28 -10.16 -8.59
CA VAL A 3 -10.46 -9.97 -7.15
C VAL A 3 -10.53 -8.49 -6.86
N GLU A 4 -11.53 -8.07 -6.09
CA GLU A 4 -11.77 -6.68 -5.72
C GLU A 4 -11.57 -6.46 -4.21
N TYR A 5 -10.94 -5.34 -3.88
CA TYR A 5 -10.79 -4.83 -2.53
C TYR A 5 -11.25 -3.37 -2.48
N LEU A 6 -11.84 -2.98 -1.35
CA LEU A 6 -12.12 -1.58 -1.02
C LEU A 6 -11.08 -1.10 -0.01
N VAL A 7 -10.41 0.01 -0.28
CA VAL A 7 -9.52 0.67 0.68
C VAL A 7 -10.15 1.97 1.13
N GLU A 8 -10.38 2.11 2.42
CA GLU A 8 -10.81 3.34 3.08
C GLU A 8 -9.60 3.97 3.76
N GLN A 9 -9.30 5.21 3.40
CA GLN A 9 -8.26 6.01 4.01
C GLN A 9 -8.88 7.11 4.86
N TYR A 10 -8.69 6.99 6.18
CA TYR A 10 -8.94 8.02 7.16
C TYR A 10 -7.68 8.91 7.31
N SER A 11 -7.75 9.92 8.19
CA SER A 11 -6.62 10.85 8.44
C SER A 11 -5.32 10.09 8.68
N ASP A 12 -5.30 9.23 9.71
CA ASP A 12 -4.13 8.47 10.11
C ASP A 12 -4.25 6.95 9.88
N ASP A 13 -5.43 6.42 9.55
CA ASP A 13 -5.63 4.98 9.43
C ASP A 13 -6.05 4.58 8.02
N LEU A 14 -5.75 3.34 7.62
CA LEU A 14 -6.34 2.71 6.44
C LEU A 14 -7.01 1.40 6.82
N ILE A 15 -8.14 1.11 6.19
CA ILE A 15 -8.82 -0.18 6.33
C ILE A 15 -9.07 -0.74 4.94
N VAL A 16 -8.70 -2.00 4.74
CA VAL A 16 -8.96 -2.74 3.51
C VAL A 16 -10.05 -3.76 3.78
N TYR A 17 -11.04 -3.82 2.91
CA TYR A 17 -12.11 -4.80 2.93
C TYR A 17 -12.05 -5.70 1.70
N ARG A 18 -12.41 -6.96 1.89
CA ARG A 18 -12.68 -7.92 0.82
C ARG A 18 -14.02 -8.57 1.10
N ASN A 19 -14.94 -8.53 0.14
CA ASN A 19 -16.30 -9.07 0.29
C ASN A 19 -17.03 -8.52 1.54
N GLY A 20 -16.83 -7.24 1.87
CA GLY A 20 -17.43 -6.58 3.04
C GLY A 20 -16.81 -6.94 4.39
N VAL A 21 -15.77 -7.78 4.43
CA VAL A 21 -15.06 -8.18 5.66
C VAL A 21 -13.71 -7.47 5.73
N GLU A 22 -13.33 -6.98 6.90
CA GLU A 22 -11.99 -6.42 7.12
C GLU A 22 -10.92 -7.45 6.77
N TYR A 23 -10.03 -7.05 5.88
CA TYR A 23 -8.93 -7.85 5.38
C TYR A 23 -7.60 -7.40 6.00
N ILE A 24 -7.27 -6.11 5.88
CA ILE A 24 -6.06 -5.51 6.44
C ILE A 24 -6.44 -4.20 7.14
N ARG A 25 -5.88 -3.94 8.32
CA ARG A 25 -5.95 -2.65 9.00
C ARG A 25 -4.56 -2.06 9.15
N VAL A 26 -4.41 -0.79 8.80
CA VAL A 26 -3.16 -0.04 8.96
C VAL A 26 -3.38 1.07 9.97
N LYS A 27 -2.65 1.02 11.08
CA LYS A 27 -2.63 2.08 12.08
C LYS A 27 -1.39 2.94 11.87
N ARG A 28 -1.54 4.26 11.73
CA ARG A 28 -0.38 5.15 11.59
C ARG A 28 -0.29 6.13 12.75
N LYS A 29 0.93 6.55 13.05
CA LYS A 29 1.22 7.54 14.09
C LYS A 29 2.43 8.37 13.71
N PHE A 30 2.30 9.69 13.86
CA PHE A 30 3.44 10.58 13.78
C PHE A 30 4.26 10.57 15.07
N ASN A 31 5.58 10.53 14.93
CA ASN A 31 6.48 10.84 16.03
C ASN A 31 7.05 12.26 15.91
N TRP A 32 7.60 12.77 17.01
CA TRP A 32 8.20 14.11 17.10
C TRP A 32 9.41 14.30 16.17
N GLY A 33 9.98 13.22 15.64
CA GLY A 33 11.08 13.24 14.68
C GLY A 33 10.66 13.39 13.22
N GLY A 34 9.37 13.63 12.93
CA GLY A 34 8.85 13.75 11.57
C GLY A 34 8.79 12.42 10.82
N TRP A 35 8.69 11.31 11.55
CA TRP A 35 8.44 9.99 10.99
C TRP A 35 6.96 9.62 11.14
N LEU A 36 6.39 9.13 10.06
CA LEU A 36 5.14 8.40 10.05
C LEU A 36 5.47 6.92 10.30
N LEU A 37 5.09 6.41 11.46
CA LEU A 37 5.16 4.99 11.81
C LEU A 37 3.85 4.32 11.37
N ALA A 38 3.92 3.13 10.81
CA ALA A 38 2.74 2.38 10.37
C ALA A 38 2.84 0.90 10.77
N SER A 39 1.78 0.39 11.40
CA SER A 39 1.63 -1.01 11.79
C SER A 39 0.48 -1.63 11.02
N TYR A 40 0.75 -2.76 10.36
CA TYR A 40 -0.18 -3.45 9.48
C TYR A 40 -0.66 -4.72 10.16
N PHE A 41 -1.98 -4.89 10.24
CA PHE A 41 -2.64 -6.00 10.88
C PHE A 41 -3.41 -6.82 9.86
N TYR A 42 -3.21 -8.14 9.86
CA TYR A 42 -3.95 -9.10 9.05
C TYR A 42 -4.58 -10.15 9.96
N LYS A 43 -5.89 -10.35 9.87
CA LYS A 43 -6.66 -11.23 10.76
C LYS A 43 -6.38 -10.97 12.26
N GLY A 44 -6.21 -9.68 12.62
CA GLY A 44 -5.92 -9.25 13.99
C GLY A 44 -4.48 -9.41 14.46
N LYS A 45 -3.57 -10.01 13.66
CA LYS A 45 -2.15 -10.14 13.97
C LYS A 45 -1.34 -9.06 13.28
N GLU A 46 -0.40 -8.43 13.97
CA GLU A 46 0.56 -7.51 13.36
C GLU A 46 1.53 -8.31 12.47
N ILE A 47 1.67 -7.89 11.20
CA ILE A 47 2.45 -8.61 10.18
C ILE A 47 3.59 -7.78 9.59
N LEU A 48 3.54 -6.45 9.73
CA LEU A 48 4.51 -5.54 9.15
C LEU A 48 4.52 -4.24 9.94
N ASN A 49 5.71 -3.71 10.22
CA ASN A 49 5.92 -2.36 10.72
C ASN A 49 6.83 -1.59 9.76
N THR A 50 6.42 -0.39 9.41
CA THR A 50 7.19 0.49 8.53
C THR A 50 7.31 1.88 9.13
N ARG A 51 8.31 2.61 8.65
CA ARG A 51 8.45 4.04 8.91
C ARG A 51 8.76 4.79 7.63
N ARG A 52 8.16 5.97 7.52
CA ARG A 52 8.36 6.90 6.41
C ARG A 52 8.75 8.27 6.93
N ARG A 53 9.84 8.83 6.42
CA ARG A 53 10.19 10.23 6.70
C ARG A 53 9.36 11.16 5.81
N VAL A 54 8.68 12.13 6.42
CA VAL A 54 7.73 13.01 5.71
C VAL A 54 8.38 14.32 5.24
N THR A 55 9.47 14.77 5.88
CA THR A 55 10.03 16.11 5.69
C THR A 55 11.21 16.23 4.70
N ILE A 56 12.18 15.30 4.69
CA ILE A 56 13.38 15.42 3.82
C ILE A 56 13.83 14.02 3.35
N GLY A 57 13.75 13.81 2.03
CA GLY A 57 14.11 12.56 1.38
C GLY A 57 13.09 11.44 1.69
N LEU A 58 12.38 10.97 0.66
CA LEU A 58 11.46 9.84 0.78
C LEU A 58 12.23 8.58 1.19
N SER A 59 12.31 8.34 2.50
CA SER A 59 12.87 7.13 3.11
C SER A 59 11.72 6.32 3.67
N LEU A 60 11.28 5.30 2.93
CA LEU A 60 10.39 4.26 3.41
C LEU A 60 11.28 3.08 3.85
N ARG A 61 11.04 2.54 5.03
CA ARG A 61 11.79 1.41 5.59
C ARG A 61 10.84 0.42 6.24
N ILE A 62 11.17 -0.86 6.14
CA ILE A 62 10.56 -1.94 6.91
C ILE A 62 11.40 -2.12 8.18
N ASP A 63 10.76 -2.00 9.35
CA ASP A 63 11.42 -2.17 10.65
C ASP A 63 11.22 -3.59 11.20
N ASN A 64 10.06 -4.19 10.94
CA ASN A 64 9.74 -5.58 11.30
C ASN A 64 8.77 -6.19 10.29
N GLN A 65 8.86 -7.51 10.06
CA GLN A 65 7.93 -8.26 9.23
C GLN A 65 7.75 -9.68 9.76
N ASP A 66 6.49 -10.14 9.78
CA ASP A 66 6.06 -11.49 10.10
C ASP A 66 5.15 -11.96 8.96
N LEU A 67 5.78 -12.14 7.80
CA LEU A 67 5.14 -12.48 6.53
C LEU A 67 5.60 -13.89 6.10
N PRO A 68 4.77 -14.62 5.31
CA PRO A 68 5.16 -15.94 4.81
C PRO A 68 6.46 -15.92 3.99
N GLU A 69 6.65 -14.85 3.21
CA GLU A 69 7.86 -14.60 2.42
C GLU A 69 8.50 -13.29 2.85
N HIS A 70 9.83 -13.28 2.87
CA HIS A 70 10.58 -12.07 3.19
C HIS A 70 10.48 -11.07 2.03
N ILE A 71 10.17 -9.81 2.36
CA ILE A 71 10.07 -8.72 1.39
C ILE A 71 11.14 -7.65 1.65
N GLU A 72 11.68 -7.10 0.56
CA GLU A 72 12.68 -6.03 0.60
C GLU A 72 12.25 -4.82 -0.23
N LEU A 73 12.50 -3.62 0.30
CA LEU A 73 12.29 -2.37 -0.43
C LEU A 73 13.58 -1.93 -1.10
N VAL A 74 13.58 -1.89 -2.43
CA VAL A 74 14.73 -1.45 -3.23
C VAL A 74 14.43 -0.07 -3.81
N ARG A 75 15.29 0.91 -3.48
CA ARG A 75 15.14 2.29 -3.96
C ARG A 75 15.94 2.50 -5.24
N SER A 76 15.25 2.88 -6.31
CA SER A 76 15.89 3.29 -7.57
C SER A 76 16.63 4.64 -7.44
N LYS A 77 17.56 4.90 -8.37
CA LYS A 77 18.25 6.20 -8.49
C LYS A 77 17.30 7.40 -8.63
N LYS A 78 16.10 7.17 -9.19
CA LYS A 78 15.05 8.19 -9.36
C LYS A 78 14.15 8.35 -8.12
N GLY A 79 14.48 7.69 -7.00
CA GLY A 79 13.78 7.80 -5.73
C GLY A 79 12.51 6.96 -5.60
N LYS A 80 12.11 6.23 -6.65
CA LYS A 80 10.98 5.28 -6.62
C LYS A 80 11.39 3.97 -5.96
N TYR A 81 10.49 3.35 -5.20
CA TYR A 81 10.69 2.03 -4.62
C TYR A 81 10.14 0.92 -5.53
N SER A 82 10.77 -0.25 -5.48
CA SER A 82 10.21 -1.54 -5.85
C SER A 82 10.18 -2.44 -4.62
N LEU A 83 9.24 -3.39 -4.59
CA LEU A 83 9.19 -4.43 -3.56
C LEU A 83 9.70 -5.74 -4.17
N HIS A 84 10.72 -6.33 -3.54
CA HIS A 84 11.31 -7.60 -3.97
C HIS A 84 10.83 -8.70 -3.03
N ILE A 85 10.41 -9.82 -3.60
CA ILE A 85 9.93 -11.00 -2.88
C ILE A 85 10.30 -12.25 -3.70
N ALA A 86 11.09 -13.14 -3.11
CA ALA A 86 11.68 -14.27 -3.82
C ALA A 86 12.29 -13.84 -5.17
N ASP A 87 11.79 -14.36 -6.29
CA ASP A 87 12.21 -14.07 -7.67
C ASP A 87 11.39 -12.95 -8.35
N LYS A 88 10.48 -12.30 -7.61
CA LYS A 88 9.53 -11.33 -8.16
C LYS A 88 9.89 -9.90 -7.75
N VAL A 89 9.79 -9.00 -8.72
CA VAL A 89 9.91 -7.56 -8.55
C VAL A 89 8.54 -6.93 -8.75
N LEU A 90 8.01 -6.34 -7.69
CA LEU A 90 6.73 -5.66 -7.69
C LEU A 90 6.94 -4.14 -7.80
N SER A 91 6.15 -3.49 -8.66
CA SER A 91 6.19 -2.04 -8.84
C SER A 91 4.80 -1.43 -8.95
N ILE A 92 4.71 -0.15 -8.58
CA ILE A 92 3.49 0.64 -8.67
C ILE A 92 3.74 1.83 -9.57
N LYS A 93 2.93 1.98 -10.62
CA LYS A 93 2.92 3.17 -11.49
C LYS A 93 1.75 4.05 -11.11
N ARG A 94 2.03 5.27 -10.65
CA ARG A 94 1.01 6.29 -10.34
C ARG A 94 0.67 7.10 -11.60
N ALA A 95 -0.61 7.35 -11.79
CA ALA A 95 -1.13 8.29 -12.80
C ALA A 95 -1.79 9.48 -12.09
N PHE A 96 -1.41 10.69 -12.47
CA PHE A 96 -1.98 11.91 -11.89
C PHE A 96 -3.34 12.23 -12.52
N LEU A 97 -4.34 12.53 -11.68
CA LEU A 97 -5.65 13.07 -12.06
C LEU A 97 -6.48 12.23 -13.05
N LYS A 98 -6.26 10.91 -13.11
CA LYS A 98 -7.07 10.00 -13.93
C LYS A 98 -7.26 8.65 -13.27
N ASN A 99 -8.31 7.94 -13.67
CA ASN A 99 -8.49 6.52 -13.38
C ASN A 99 -7.97 5.68 -14.57
N PRO A 100 -7.27 4.56 -14.32
CA PRO A 100 -6.77 4.14 -13.01
C PRO A 100 -5.68 5.08 -12.47
N CYS A 101 -5.74 5.37 -11.17
CA CYS A 101 -4.80 6.27 -10.48
C CYS A 101 -3.52 5.54 -10.08
N TYR A 102 -3.56 4.21 -9.96
CA TYR A 102 -2.39 3.36 -9.84
C TYR A 102 -2.51 2.11 -10.72
N THR A 103 -1.38 1.62 -11.23
CA THR A 103 -1.25 0.33 -11.91
C THR A 103 -0.22 -0.50 -11.19
N PHE A 104 -0.57 -1.75 -10.93
CA PHE A 104 0.29 -2.72 -10.26
C PHE A 104 0.98 -3.63 -11.27
N LEU A 105 2.27 -3.84 -11.07
CA LEU A 105 3.08 -4.69 -11.93
C LEU A 105 3.88 -5.70 -11.12
N SER A 106 4.05 -6.89 -11.67
CA SER A 106 4.98 -7.92 -11.20
C SER A 106 5.83 -8.35 -12.39
N ASN A 107 7.15 -8.22 -12.26
CA ASN A 107 8.10 -8.45 -13.36
C ASN A 107 7.70 -7.71 -14.65
N ASP A 108 7.32 -6.43 -14.50
CA ASP A 108 6.82 -5.53 -15.55
C ASP A 108 5.49 -5.91 -16.23
N GLU A 109 4.85 -7.01 -15.83
CA GLU A 109 3.52 -7.39 -16.30
C GLU A 109 2.42 -6.77 -15.42
N VAL A 110 1.36 -6.27 -16.05
CA VAL A 110 0.21 -5.69 -15.33
C VAL A 110 -0.54 -6.78 -14.57
N LYS A 111 -0.72 -6.58 -13.27
CA LYS A 111 -1.44 -7.51 -12.36
C LYS A 111 -2.71 -6.92 -11.77
N GLY A 112 -2.88 -5.60 -11.87
CA GLY A 112 -4.04 -4.93 -11.27
C GLY A 112 -3.98 -3.42 -11.41
N TYR A 113 -5.03 -2.77 -10.92
CA TYR A 113 -5.16 -1.33 -10.95
C TYR A 113 -6.00 -0.81 -9.78
N VAL A 114 -5.86 0.48 -9.51
CA VAL A 114 -6.61 1.19 -8.48
C VAL A 114 -7.37 2.34 -9.11
N ASN A 115 -8.63 2.47 -8.76
CA ASN A 115 -9.47 3.62 -9.09
C ASN A 115 -9.81 4.39 -7.82
N THR A 116 -9.83 5.72 -7.88
CA THR A 116 -10.51 6.51 -6.84
C THR A 116 -12.01 6.34 -7.00
N ALA A 117 -12.71 5.96 -5.92
CA ALA A 117 -14.16 5.78 -5.94
C ALA A 117 -14.90 7.11 -5.69
N THR A 118 -14.38 7.97 -4.83
CA THR A 118 -14.91 9.33 -4.61
C THR A 118 -13.81 10.39 -4.71
N PHE A 119 -13.96 11.37 -5.61
CA PHE A 119 -13.20 12.63 -5.57
C PHE A 119 -13.82 13.59 -4.54
N SER A 120 -14.09 13.10 -3.34
CA SER A 120 -14.65 13.87 -2.24
C SER A 120 -13.51 14.32 -1.32
N MET A 121 -13.50 15.60 -0.91
CA MET A 121 -12.59 16.09 0.14
C MET A 121 -13.01 15.62 1.56
N LYS A 122 -14.08 14.83 1.68
CA LYS A 122 -14.55 14.27 2.95
C LYS A 122 -13.99 12.86 3.14
N LEU A 123 -13.47 12.62 4.33
CA LEU A 123 -13.03 11.30 4.79
C LEU A 123 -14.21 10.32 4.95
N PRO A 124 -14.01 9.02 4.72
CA PRO A 124 -12.77 8.42 4.20
C PRO A 124 -12.58 8.66 2.69
N TYR A 125 -11.32 8.79 2.26
CA TYR A 125 -10.99 8.67 0.83
C TYR A 125 -11.03 7.20 0.45
N THR A 126 -11.73 6.87 -0.62
CA THR A 126 -12.00 5.48 -1.00
C THR A 126 -11.31 5.12 -2.32
N PHE A 127 -10.71 3.94 -2.34
CA PHE A 127 -10.09 3.36 -3.52
C PHE A 127 -10.66 1.96 -3.79
N ASN A 128 -11.03 1.71 -5.03
CA ASN A 128 -11.37 0.37 -5.50
C ASN A 128 -10.13 -0.25 -6.14
N VAL A 129 -9.71 -1.39 -5.62
CA VAL A 129 -8.49 -2.08 -6.02
C VAL A 129 -8.86 -3.39 -6.71
N PHE A 130 -8.39 -3.58 -7.93
CA PHE A 130 -8.71 -4.74 -8.77
C PHE A 130 -7.43 -5.51 -9.11
N PHE A 131 -7.48 -6.83 -8.94
CA PHE A 131 -6.38 -7.72 -9.27
C PHE A 131 -6.79 -8.82 -10.26
N GLN A 132 -5.84 -9.20 -11.11
CA GLN A 132 -5.94 -10.28 -12.10
C GLN A 132 -4.94 -11.42 -11.82
N ALA A 133 -4.13 -11.31 -10.76
CA ALA A 133 -3.07 -12.26 -10.44
C ALA A 133 -3.47 -13.27 -9.35
N GLU A 134 -2.55 -14.20 -9.06
CA GLU A 134 -2.63 -15.14 -7.95
C GLU A 134 -2.80 -14.43 -6.60
N GLU A 135 -3.49 -15.09 -5.67
CA GLU A 135 -3.89 -14.52 -4.38
C GLU A 135 -2.69 -14.02 -3.55
N ASP A 136 -1.59 -14.76 -3.55
CA ASP A 136 -0.38 -14.41 -2.80
C ASP A 136 0.24 -13.10 -3.31
N ILE A 137 0.34 -12.92 -4.64
CA ILE A 137 0.91 -11.70 -5.22
C ILE A 137 0.01 -10.48 -5.01
N ASN A 138 -1.30 -10.68 -5.04
CA ASN A 138 -2.26 -9.62 -4.75
C ASN A 138 -2.07 -9.07 -3.33
N PHE A 139 -1.79 -9.94 -2.36
CA PHE A 139 -1.53 -9.54 -0.99
C PHE A 139 -0.29 -8.64 -0.86
N TYR A 140 0.84 -9.02 -1.47
CA TYR A 140 2.06 -8.21 -1.41
C TYR A 140 1.95 -6.89 -2.20
N LEU A 141 1.26 -6.89 -3.34
CA LEU A 141 0.97 -5.67 -4.09
C LEU A 141 0.07 -4.71 -3.30
N LEU A 142 -0.92 -5.26 -2.59
CA LEU A 142 -1.80 -4.49 -1.71
C LEU A 142 -1.00 -3.88 -0.54
N LEU A 143 -0.14 -4.66 0.13
CA LEU A 143 0.75 -4.13 1.18
C LEU A 143 1.63 -3.00 0.63
N PHE A 144 2.19 -3.18 -0.57
CA PHE A 144 3.03 -2.16 -1.18
C PHE A 144 2.27 -0.88 -1.50
N PHE A 145 1.04 -1.01 -2.00
CA PHE A 145 0.15 0.13 -2.23
C PHE A 145 -0.13 0.91 -0.94
N LEU A 146 -0.43 0.20 0.15
CA LEU A 146 -0.70 0.82 1.45
C LEU A 146 0.55 1.50 2.03
N MET A 147 1.75 0.96 1.81
CA MET A 147 3.01 1.62 2.17
C MET A 147 3.29 2.91 1.37
N ASP A 148 2.86 2.94 0.10
CA ASP A 148 3.04 4.11 -0.76
C ASP A 148 2.08 5.26 -0.43
N GLN A 149 0.94 4.98 0.23
CA GLN A 149 -0.04 5.99 0.57
C GLN A 149 0.51 7.01 1.57
N ALA A 150 0.51 8.27 1.16
CA ALA A 150 0.79 9.39 2.03
C ALA A 150 -0.35 9.57 3.06
N PRO A 151 -0.08 10.13 4.25
CA PRO A 151 -1.14 10.62 5.12
C PRO A 151 -1.95 11.68 4.37
N VAL A 152 -3.24 11.83 4.72
CA VAL A 152 -4.04 12.93 4.15
C VAL A 152 -4.04 14.07 5.13
N ASP A 153 -3.48 15.20 4.71
CA ASP A 153 -3.55 16.45 5.48
C ASP A 153 -5.02 16.93 5.50
N ILE A 154 -5.52 17.28 6.69
CA ILE A 154 -6.82 17.95 6.89
C ILE A 154 -6.56 19.46 6.97
#